data_AF-A0A8T4MJR5-F1
#
_entry.id   AF-A0A8T4MJR5-F1
#
_cell.length_a   1.000
_cell.length_b   1.000
_cell.length_c   1.000
_cell.angle_alpha   90.00
_cell.angle_beta   90.00
_cell.angle_gamma   90.00
#
_symmetry.space_group_name_H-M   'P 1'
#
loop_
_entity.id
_entity.type
_entity.pdbx_description
1 polymer ?
#
loop_
_entity_poly.entity_id
_entity_poly.type
_entity_poly.pdbx_seq_one_letter_code
_entity_poly.pdbx_strand_id
1 'polypeptide(L)'
;MVSIKKIGEMNCINFFKKVLKTDNVLLQHRFPFLLGDVSKKTNKQSKLPVDAYFPDYKLVVEYMGKQHFKPNKLMDRREGRTEQRKRYDELRVIKCKENGLKLIQFRYDDKLDEDTVNPKLSDVRIFVKNINPK
;
A
#
# COMPACT_ATOMS: atom_id res chain seq x y z
N MET A 1 16.14 -13.20 -10.45
CA MET A 1 16.10 -11.72 -10.54
C MET A 1 14.89 -11.20 -9.78
N VAL A 2 15.10 -10.35 -8.78
CA VAL A 2 13.99 -9.65 -8.08
C VAL A 2 13.51 -8.50 -8.98
N SER A 3 12.21 -8.30 -9.13
CA SER A 3 11.67 -7.24 -9.98
C SER A 3 11.95 -5.85 -9.37
N ILE A 4 12.20 -4.84 -10.21
CA ILE A 4 12.43 -3.44 -9.79
C ILE A 4 11.29 -2.92 -8.89
N LYS A 5 10.04 -3.33 -9.18
CA LYS A 5 8.88 -3.00 -8.31
C LYS A 5 9.11 -3.48 -6.88
N LYS A 6 9.55 -4.73 -6.72
CA LYS A 6 9.72 -5.35 -5.39
C LYS A 6 10.85 -4.72 -4.59
N ILE A 7 11.88 -4.17 -5.27
CA ILE A 7 12.93 -3.37 -4.62
C ILE A 7 12.36 -2.03 -4.13
N GLY A 8 11.65 -1.30 -4.99
CA GLY A 8 11.03 -0.02 -4.62
C GLY A 8 10.01 -0.14 -3.49
N GLU A 9 9.17 -1.17 -3.55
CA GLU A 9 8.20 -1.50 -2.49
C GLU A 9 8.90 -1.78 -1.15
N MET A 10 9.95 -2.61 -1.16
CA MET A 10 10.69 -2.93 0.06
C MET A 10 11.43 -1.72 0.63
N ASN A 11 12.04 -0.89 -0.22
CA ASN A 11 12.70 0.34 0.22
C ASN A 11 11.71 1.30 0.87
N CYS A 12 10.53 1.49 0.27
CA CYS A 12 9.46 2.30 0.82
C CYS A 12 9.05 1.77 2.21
N ILE A 13 8.76 0.47 2.32
CA ILE A 13 8.31 -0.14 3.58
C ILE A 13 9.37 0.00 4.68
N ASN A 14 10.64 -0.28 4.36
CA ASN A 14 11.74 -0.13 5.32
C ASN A 14 11.91 1.30 5.80
N PHE A 15 11.68 2.29 4.93
CA PHE A 15 11.70 3.69 5.34
C PHE A 15 10.56 4.02 6.30
N PHE A 16 9.33 3.54 6.04
CA PHE A 16 8.21 3.69 6.98
C PHE A 16 8.49 3.02 8.33
N LYS A 17 9.09 1.83 8.35
CA LYS A 17 9.53 1.17 9.61
C LYS A 17 10.48 2.07 10.41
N LYS A 18 11.47 2.66 9.75
CA LYS A 18 12.42 3.60 10.37
C LYS A 18 11.72 4.82 10.97
N VAL A 19 10.89 5.50 10.17
CA VAL A 19 10.17 6.71 10.59
C VAL A 19 9.20 6.40 11.74
N LEU A 20 8.44 5.30 11.64
CA LEU A 20 7.48 4.88 12.67
C LEU A 20 8.13 4.19 13.87
N LYS A 21 9.44 3.95 13.84
CA LYS A 21 10.21 3.27 14.91
C LYS A 21 9.58 1.95 15.36
N THR A 22 9.10 1.16 14.41
CA THR A 22 8.50 -0.15 14.69
C THR A 22 8.94 -1.19 13.66
N ASP A 23 9.19 -2.40 14.13
CA ASP A 23 9.35 -3.59 13.31
C ASP A 23 8.06 -4.40 13.18
N ASN A 24 6.99 -4.01 13.89
CA ASN A 24 5.68 -4.65 13.80
C ASN A 24 4.99 -4.27 12.49
N VAL A 25 5.28 -5.04 11.44
CA VAL A 25 4.71 -4.88 10.10
C VAL A 25 4.30 -6.22 9.51
N LEU A 26 3.10 -6.28 8.94
CA LEU A 26 2.58 -7.44 8.24
C LEU A 26 2.59 -7.16 6.72
N LEU A 27 3.49 -7.82 6.01
CA LEU A 27 3.62 -7.69 4.55
C LEU A 27 2.56 -8.50 3.82
N GLN A 28 2.05 -7.96 2.70
CA GLN A 28 1.06 -8.66 1.85
C GLN A 28 -0.17 -9.14 2.66
N HIS A 29 -0.51 -8.41 3.72
CA HIS A 29 -1.57 -8.78 4.66
C HIS A 29 -2.94 -8.79 3.96
N ARG A 30 -3.82 -9.72 4.36
CA ARG A 30 -5.12 -9.94 3.71
C ARG A 30 -6.26 -9.83 4.72
N PHE A 31 -6.88 -8.66 4.75
CA PHE A 31 -8.04 -8.44 5.59
C PHE A 31 -9.26 -9.26 5.11
N PRO A 32 -10.07 -9.83 6.03
CA PRO A 32 -11.29 -10.55 5.64
C PRO A 32 -12.31 -9.68 4.88
N PHE A 33 -12.37 -8.38 5.17
CA PHE A 33 -13.32 -7.44 4.56
C PHE A 33 -12.87 -6.91 3.18
N LEU A 34 -11.61 -7.12 2.78
CA LEU A 34 -11.05 -6.58 1.54
C LEU A 34 -11.05 -7.67 0.46
N LEU A 35 -12.18 -7.80 -0.24
CA LEU A 35 -12.43 -8.86 -1.23
C LEU A 35 -12.44 -8.29 -2.64
N GLY A 36 -11.78 -8.97 -3.59
CA GLY A 36 -11.82 -8.61 -5.01
C GLY A 36 -13.11 -9.03 -5.72
N ASP A 37 -13.09 -8.94 -7.06
CA ASP A 37 -14.21 -9.34 -7.91
C ASP A 37 -14.58 -10.82 -7.72
N VAL A 38 -15.86 -11.15 -7.89
CA VAL A 38 -16.32 -12.54 -7.93
C VAL A 38 -15.76 -13.21 -9.19
N SER A 39 -15.07 -14.33 -9.01
CA SER A 39 -14.58 -15.14 -10.13
C SER A 39 -15.75 -15.72 -10.92
N LYS A 40 -15.87 -15.37 -12.21
CA LYS A 40 -16.86 -15.97 -13.12
C LYS A 40 -16.72 -17.50 -13.25
N LYS A 41 -15.51 -18.04 -13.03
CA LYS A 41 -15.23 -19.48 -13.15
C LYS A 41 -15.61 -20.28 -11.90
N THR A 42 -15.40 -19.70 -10.73
CA THR A 42 -15.50 -20.44 -9.44
C THR A 42 -16.57 -19.90 -8.51
N ASN A 43 -17.23 -18.80 -8.88
CA ASN A 43 -18.19 -18.06 -8.06
C ASN A 43 -17.68 -17.69 -6.65
N LYS A 44 -16.36 -17.49 -6.50
CA LYS A 44 -15.69 -17.15 -5.25
C LYS A 44 -14.98 -15.81 -5.37
N GLN A 45 -14.91 -15.08 -4.26
CA GLN A 45 -14.05 -13.90 -4.13
C GLN A 45 -12.71 -14.27 -3.49
N SER A 46 -11.67 -13.51 -3.82
CA SER A 46 -10.36 -13.62 -3.18
C SER A 46 -10.07 -12.38 -2.35
N LYS A 47 -9.48 -12.55 -1.17
CA LYS A 47 -8.98 -11.42 -0.37
C LYS A 47 -7.86 -10.72 -1.14
N LEU A 48 -7.89 -9.40 -1.23
CA LEU A 48 -6.81 -8.63 -1.83
C LEU A 48 -5.71 -8.39 -0.78
N PRO A 49 -4.44 -8.50 -1.15
CA PRO A 49 -3.35 -8.13 -0.26
C PRO A 49 -3.19 -6.60 -0.23
N VAL A 50 -2.70 -6.11 0.91
CA VAL A 50 -2.10 -4.78 1.03
C VAL A 50 -0.58 -4.91 1.13
N ASP A 51 0.18 -3.95 0.60
CA ASP A 51 1.65 -4.08 0.54
C ASP A 51 2.27 -4.19 1.95
N ALA A 52 1.93 -3.27 2.86
CA ALA A 52 2.32 -3.32 4.27
C ALA A 52 1.22 -2.82 5.21
N TYR A 53 1.00 -3.53 6.31
CA TYR A 53 0.13 -3.11 7.40
C TYR A 53 0.92 -2.97 8.71
N PHE A 54 0.85 -1.80 9.33
CA PHE A 54 1.47 -1.44 10.61
C PHE A 54 0.38 -1.45 11.70
N PRO A 55 0.23 -2.55 12.48
CA PRO A 55 -0.89 -2.72 13.40
C PRO A 55 -0.94 -1.67 14.50
N ASP A 56 0.21 -1.29 15.06
CA ASP A 56 0.35 -0.30 16.14
C ASP A 56 -0.26 1.06 15.76
N TYR A 57 -0.29 1.35 14.45
CA TYR A 57 -0.76 2.62 13.89
C TYR A 57 -2.09 2.50 13.17
N LYS A 58 -2.66 1.29 13.05
CA LYS A 58 -3.78 0.96 12.15
C LYS A 58 -3.55 1.52 10.74
N LEU A 59 -2.32 1.45 10.25
CA LEU A 59 -1.87 2.09 9.01
C LEU A 59 -1.57 1.04 7.94
N VAL A 60 -2.15 1.23 6.75
CA VAL A 60 -1.77 0.54 5.53
C VAL A 60 -0.91 1.47 4.68
N VAL A 61 0.19 0.96 4.14
CA VAL A 61 1.05 1.64 3.16
C VAL A 61 1.03 0.83 1.86
N GLU A 62 0.63 1.48 0.76
CA GLU A 62 0.63 0.92 -0.60
C GLU A 62 1.69 1.60 -1.45
N TYR A 63 2.58 0.82 -2.09
CA TYR A 63 3.59 1.38 -2.99
C TYR A 63 3.10 1.36 -4.44
N MET A 64 2.76 2.56 -4.94
CA MET A 64 2.21 2.76 -6.27
C MET A 64 3.36 2.79 -7.30
N GLY A 65 3.81 1.60 -7.71
CA GLY A 65 4.87 1.46 -8.72
C GLY A 65 4.51 2.09 -10.07
N LYS A 66 5.51 2.36 -10.92
CA LYS A 66 5.34 2.98 -12.26
C LYS A 66 4.24 2.37 -13.13
N GLN A 67 4.02 1.05 -13.01
CA GLN A 67 2.96 0.35 -13.75
C GLN A 67 1.52 0.73 -13.37
N HIS A 68 1.29 1.45 -12.26
CA HIS A 68 -0.02 2.02 -11.94
C HIS A 68 -0.34 3.27 -12.77
N PHE A 69 0.70 3.92 -13.32
CA PHE A 69 0.58 5.21 -14.01
C PHE A 69 0.89 5.13 -15.51
N LYS A 70 1.60 4.09 -15.96
CA LYS A 70 1.97 3.90 -17.37
C LYS A 70 1.54 2.52 -17.87
N PRO A 71 1.06 2.43 -19.13
CA PRO A 71 0.77 1.13 -19.76
C PRO A 71 1.97 0.20 -19.65
N ASN A 72 1.73 -1.05 -19.29
CA ASN A 72 2.75 -2.08 -19.16
C ASN A 72 2.37 -3.28 -20.04
N LYS A 73 3.03 -3.40 -21.20
CA LYS A 73 2.80 -4.47 -22.19
C LYS A 73 2.83 -5.89 -21.62
N LEU A 74 3.52 -6.15 -20.51
CA LEU A 74 3.55 -7.47 -19.88
C LEU A 74 2.36 -7.73 -18.95
N MET A 75 1.90 -6.69 -18.24
CA MET A 75 0.78 -6.79 -17.29
C MET A 75 -0.58 -6.59 -17.96
N ASP A 76 -0.60 -5.86 -19.07
CA ASP A 76 -1.79 -5.48 -19.83
C ASP A 76 -2.07 -6.46 -20.98
N ARG A 77 -1.38 -7.62 -21.01
CA ARG A 77 -1.56 -8.67 -22.04
C ARG A 77 -2.97 -9.26 -22.10
N ARG A 78 -3.76 -9.06 -21.04
CA ARG A 78 -5.15 -9.51 -20.96
C ARG A 78 -6.04 -8.29 -20.79
N GLU A 79 -7.09 -8.23 -21.60
CA GLU A 79 -8.11 -7.19 -21.53
C GLU A 79 -8.71 -7.09 -20.11
N GLY A 80 -9.04 -5.87 -19.69
CA GLY A 80 -9.67 -5.60 -18.40
C GLY A 80 -8.74 -5.59 -17.18
N ARG A 81 -7.45 -5.95 -17.33
CA ARG A 81 -6.51 -5.97 -16.19
C ARG A 81 -6.19 -4.59 -15.65
N THR A 82 -6.14 -3.57 -16.50
CA THR A 82 -5.82 -2.18 -16.10
C THR A 82 -6.98 -1.60 -15.29
N GLU A 83 -8.20 -1.79 -15.77
CA GLU A 83 -9.43 -1.39 -15.13
C GLU A 83 -9.60 -2.13 -13.80
N GLN A 84 -9.30 -3.43 -13.78
CA GLN A 84 -9.34 -4.22 -12.54
C GLN A 84 -8.36 -3.69 -11.48
N ARG A 85 -7.14 -3.32 -11.87
CA ARG A 85 -6.16 -2.74 -10.94
C ARG A 85 -6.66 -1.42 -10.36
N LYS A 86 -7.17 -0.51 -11.20
CA LYS A 86 -7.75 0.76 -10.75
C LYS A 86 -8.89 0.54 -9.75
N ARG A 87 -9.83 -0.36 -10.08
CA ARG A 87 -10.92 -0.73 -9.16
C ARG A 87 -10.41 -1.28 -7.83
N TYR A 88 -9.35 -2.09 -7.84
CA TYR A 88 -8.79 -2.65 -6.61
C TYR A 88 -8.03 -1.61 -5.78
N ASP A 89 -7.36 -0.66 -6.42
CA ASP A 89 -6.72 0.46 -5.74
C ASP A 89 -7.78 1.36 -5.07
N GLU A 90 -8.87 1.68 -5.76
CA GLU A 90 -10.03 2.40 -5.20
C GLU A 90 -10.71 1.62 -4.06
N LEU A 91 -10.88 0.31 -4.24
CA LEU A 91 -11.51 -0.55 -3.23
C LEU A 91 -10.70 -0.58 -1.94
N ARG A 92 -9.36 -0.56 -2.02
CA ARG A 92 -8.51 -0.45 -0.82
C ARG A 92 -8.72 0.86 -0.08
N VAL A 93 -8.85 1.98 -0.80
CA VAL A 93 -9.13 3.29 -0.19
C VAL A 93 -10.46 3.25 0.57
N ILE A 94 -11.52 2.76 -0.08
CA ILE A 94 -12.85 2.70 0.51
C ILE A 94 -12.87 1.75 1.71
N LYS A 95 -12.42 0.51 1.52
CA LYS A 95 -12.54 -0.55 2.54
C LYS A 95 -11.63 -0.31 3.74
N CYS A 96 -10.42 0.25 3.56
CA CYS A 96 -9.58 0.64 4.69
C CYS A 96 -10.29 1.72 5.52
N LYS A 97 -10.80 2.76 4.88
CA LYS A 97 -11.51 3.87 5.56
C LYS A 97 -12.75 3.38 6.33
N GLU A 98 -13.60 2.56 5.69
CA GLU A 98 -14.79 1.98 6.32
C GLU A 98 -14.47 1.15 7.57
N ASN A 99 -13.29 0.54 7.62
CA ASN A 99 -12.84 -0.30 8.75
C ASN A 99 -11.93 0.45 9.72
N GLY A 100 -11.89 1.79 9.66
CA GLY A 100 -11.12 2.63 10.57
C GLY A 100 -9.60 2.50 10.42
N LEU A 101 -9.13 2.00 9.26
CA LEU A 101 -7.72 1.96 8.92
C LEU A 101 -7.32 3.26 8.21
N LYS A 102 -6.11 3.72 8.53
CA LYS A 102 -5.41 4.78 7.81
C LYS A 102 -4.76 4.18 6.57
N LEU A 103 -4.71 4.92 5.48
CA LEU A 103 -4.09 4.47 4.24
C LEU A 103 -3.19 5.57 3.67
N ILE A 104 -1.96 5.22 3.36
CA ILE A 104 -1.04 6.07 2.59
C ILE A 104 -0.70 5.34 1.29
N GLN A 105 -0.99 5.99 0.16
CA GLN A 105 -0.49 5.58 -1.15
C GLN A 105 0.79 6.38 -1.43
N PHE A 106 1.92 5.68 -1.54
CA PHE A 106 3.22 6.28 -1.79
C PHE A 106 3.63 6.03 -3.24
N ARG A 107 3.86 7.10 -4.01
CA ARG A 107 4.12 6.95 -5.44
C ARG A 107 5.57 6.55 -5.70
N TYR A 108 5.81 5.85 -6.81
CA TYR A 108 7.16 5.48 -7.22
C TYR A 108 8.08 6.67 -7.54
N ASP A 109 7.48 7.82 -7.86
CA ASP A 109 8.14 9.08 -8.19
C ASP A 109 8.14 10.07 -7.00
N ASP A 110 7.55 9.70 -5.86
CA ASP A 110 7.71 10.45 -4.61
C ASP A 110 9.16 10.27 -4.11
N LYS A 111 9.79 11.35 -3.63
CA LYS A 111 11.10 11.27 -3.01
C LYS A 111 10.98 10.53 -1.67
N LEU A 112 11.79 9.49 -1.47
CA LEU A 112 11.75 8.69 -0.25
C LEU A 112 12.60 9.34 0.86
N ASP A 113 12.05 10.37 1.49
CA ASP A 113 12.64 11.09 2.61
C ASP A 113 11.60 11.54 3.63
N GLU A 114 12.07 12.09 4.76
CA GLU A 114 11.21 12.50 5.87
C GLU A 114 10.34 13.71 5.49
N ASP A 115 10.84 14.63 4.68
CA ASP A 115 10.09 15.80 4.19
C ASP A 115 8.88 15.40 3.35
N THR A 116 8.95 14.26 2.65
CA THR A 116 7.84 13.73 1.86
C THR A 116 6.91 12.83 2.70
N VAL A 117 7.46 12.03 3.62
CA VAL A 117 6.70 11.04 4.40
C VAL A 117 5.98 11.66 5.61
N ASN A 118 6.61 12.59 6.33
CA ASN A 118 6.04 13.18 7.55
C ASN A 118 4.73 13.94 7.30
N PRO A 119 4.56 14.72 6.21
CA PRO A 119 3.27 15.31 5.88
C PRO A 119 2.19 14.26 5.63
N LYS A 120 2.49 13.21 4.85
CA LYS A 120 1.53 12.11 4.58
C LYS A 120 1.09 11.39 5.87
N LEU A 121 2.02 11.18 6.81
CA LEU A 121 1.70 10.65 8.14
C LEU A 121 0.81 11.61 8.95
N SER A 122 1.10 12.89 8.91
CA SER A 122 0.33 13.94 9.59
C SER A 122 -1.10 14.04 9.04
N ASP A 123 -1.28 13.93 7.72
CA ASP A 123 -2.60 13.93 7.05
C ASP A 123 -3.51 12.80 7.55
N VAL A 124 -2.92 11.64 7.87
CA VAL A 124 -3.63 10.51 8.48
C VAL A 124 -3.58 10.53 10.01
N ARG A 125 -3.23 11.66 10.62
CA ARG A 125 -3.15 11.88 12.07
C ARG A 125 -2.23 10.87 12.77
N ILE A 126 -1.06 10.62 12.20
CA ILE A 126 0.04 9.90 12.85
C ILE A 126 1.14 10.91 13.12
N PHE A 127 1.45 11.10 14.39
CA PHE A 127 2.52 11.97 14.85
C PHE A 127 3.56 11.09 15.52
N VAL A 128 4.71 10.92 14.87
CA VAL A 128 5.84 10.20 15.47
C VAL A 128 6.44 11.12 16.53
N LYS A 129 6.48 10.67 17.79
CA LYS A 129 7.15 11.43 18.85
C LYS A 129 8.64 11.50 18.53
N ASN A 130 9.14 12.71 18.29
CA ASN A 130 10.56 13.00 18.42
C ASN A 130 10.91 12.94 19.91
N ILE A 131 11.38 11.79 20.36
CA ILE A 131 12.21 11.76 21.56
C ILE A 131 13.52 12.39 21.12
N ASN A 132 13.65 13.70 21.31
CA ASN A 132 14.97 14.30 21.49
C ASN A 132 15.29 14.10 22.97
N PRO A 133 16.13 13.11 23.36
CA PRO A 133 16.85 13.28 24.60
C PRO A 133 17.87 14.39 24.35
N LYS A 134 17.58 15.59 24.88
CA LYS A 134 18.68 16.43 25.33
C LYS A 134 19.36 15.74 26.50
#